data_AF-A0A562QSZ7-F1
#
_entry.id   AF-A0A562QSZ7-F1
#
_cell.length_a   1.000
_cell.length_b   1.000
_cell.length_c   1.000
_cell.angle_alpha   90.00
_cell.angle_beta   90.00
_cell.angle_gamma   90.00
#
_symmetry.space_group_name_H-M   'P 1'
#
loop_
_entity.id
_entity.type
_entity.pdbx_description
1 polymer ?
#
loop_
_entity_poly.entity_id
_entity_poly.type
_entity_poly.pdbx_seq_one_letter_code
_entity_poly.pdbx_strand_id
1 'polypeptide(L)'
;MHIFKRFLAVLVATTLLTTTLLTFQMHEAQATSLIKPGLYKKDNMSIVINGERLQLADPILNKNGHTLLPMRALYEALDAQVSWDKASLTARAVRHNTTINLTIGSTTALVNNQRISLTTPSIMYQNRTYIPLRFVTENFDGTVVYNHQQQSVTITTTQTPKPPSVVTEPYTLYLNNQRIMMEEPAIIRNGRNYIPAKYFYGYLENTAIQWLDSQTLEMQIEGLVFTFRNNQNNILVNQEPSHSSETPFFVGNDMYVPIHFIVNALGGNLRFMNDTKQIYVYLNRFMFNSEFLPKHEGSLNTPILVPEAKLTGERQLLVSDNPETLTSSVVPTPRATLSWHRVTTTKQLNDHRVFGWHVNQLGKKVNIGITIENTSETNSLTIPASTGMAKQSSNSWINYDIGLPIADAILNDRLQNKRSRGITIKPGETALIDEFELYPGYILGFLNDITIETDAPGQERNYIIRTVLSENASDLTTIKTEPVPVNRAAAHPRGAWPQSALETTLPEYRVGSPEQGYNLSNGRTDHLLTEGNSLATTNGAIGNPGHFGMTYRINVPLVNDSARTQTVRLKAAGRGGLYSGAIKVNGEIHLIPTLKPNQDYVELIDYPVGPGTDQIEIEVMHAGGAALPLALYIETL
;
A
#
# COMPACT_ATOMS: atom_id res chain seq x y z
N MET A 1 44.22 -53.16 -50.35
CA MET A 1 43.49 -53.50 -51.60
C MET A 1 42.11 -54.03 -51.21
N HIS A 2 41.06 -53.60 -51.93
CA HIS A 2 39.71 -54.19 -52.11
C HIS A 2 39.30 -55.53 -51.43
N ILE A 3 38.03 -55.85 -51.13
CA ILE A 3 36.74 -55.11 -51.00
C ILE A 3 35.67 -56.16 -50.53
N PHE A 4 34.62 -55.73 -49.82
CA PHE A 4 33.28 -56.38 -49.71
C PHE A 4 33.01 -57.73 -48.98
N LYS A 5 31.84 -57.68 -48.31
CA LYS A 5 30.73 -58.67 -48.19
C LYS A 5 30.60 -59.57 -46.96
N ARG A 6 29.32 -59.67 -46.53
CA ARG A 6 28.75 -60.34 -45.35
C ARG A 6 28.10 -61.68 -45.75
N PHE A 7 28.08 -62.67 -44.86
CA PHE A 7 27.06 -63.74 -44.59
C PHE A 7 27.67 -64.69 -43.52
N LEU A 8 26.96 -65.52 -42.71
CA LEU A 8 25.70 -65.42 -41.95
C LEU A 8 25.55 -66.68 -41.05
N ALA A 9 24.92 -66.57 -39.86
CA ALA A 9 24.52 -67.68 -38.96
C ALA A 9 25.69 -68.42 -38.21
N VAL A 10 25.55 -69.08 -37.03
CA VAL A 10 24.38 -69.34 -36.15
C VAL A 10 24.81 -69.79 -34.71
N LEU A 11 23.94 -69.58 -33.68
CA LEU A 11 23.91 -70.19 -32.30
C LEU A 11 25.09 -69.92 -31.31
N VAL A 12 24.96 -69.91 -29.95
CA VAL A 12 23.85 -70.06 -28.96
C VAL A 12 24.11 -69.16 -27.73
N ALA A 13 23.07 -68.82 -26.96
CA ALA A 13 23.06 -68.42 -25.51
C ALA A 13 23.71 -67.06 -25.14
N THR A 14 23.12 -66.21 -24.29
CA THR A 14 22.30 -66.48 -23.09
C THR A 14 21.18 -65.45 -22.81
N THR A 15 20.19 -65.90 -22.02
CA THR A 15 19.24 -65.13 -21.17
C THR A 15 18.19 -64.20 -21.80
N LEU A 16 16.92 -64.55 -21.54
CA LEU A 16 15.70 -63.82 -21.93
C LEU A 16 15.55 -62.47 -21.21
N LEU A 17 14.99 -61.49 -21.93
CA LEU A 17 14.34 -60.32 -21.36
C LEU A 17 12.96 -60.14 -22.01
N THR A 18 11.88 -60.57 -21.35
CA THR A 18 10.49 -60.43 -21.86
C THR A 18 9.51 -60.03 -20.76
N THR A 19 9.22 -58.73 -20.74
CA THR A 19 7.90 -58.10 -20.47
C THR A 19 6.78 -58.94 -19.84
N THR A 20 6.35 -58.52 -18.64
CA THR A 20 4.93 -58.49 -18.26
C THR A 20 4.53 -57.06 -17.94
N LEU A 21 3.47 -56.56 -18.59
CA LEU A 21 2.86 -55.28 -18.24
C LEU A 21 2.16 -55.41 -16.89
N LEU A 22 2.60 -54.66 -15.88
CA LEU A 22 1.70 -54.12 -14.87
C LEU A 22 1.57 -52.62 -15.14
N THR A 23 0.42 -52.20 -15.65
CA THR A 23 0.00 -50.79 -15.65
C THR A 23 -0.35 -50.41 -14.21
N PHE A 24 0.65 -50.05 -13.41
CA PHE A 24 0.41 -49.22 -12.25
C PHE A 24 -0.04 -47.84 -12.75
N GLN A 25 -1.36 -47.60 -12.71
CA GLN A 25 -1.86 -46.23 -12.64
C GLN A 25 -1.34 -45.62 -11.35
N MET A 26 -0.24 -44.88 -11.42
CA MET A 26 0.03 -43.86 -10.43
C MET A 26 -1.13 -42.87 -10.47
N HIS A 27 -2.03 -42.96 -9.50
CA HIS A 27 -2.82 -41.80 -9.12
C HIS A 27 -1.83 -40.76 -8.62
N GLU A 28 -1.78 -39.60 -9.29
CA GLU A 28 -0.97 -38.48 -8.83
C GLU A 28 -1.37 -38.13 -7.39
N ALA A 29 -0.42 -38.26 -6.46
CA ALA A 29 -0.61 -37.77 -5.10
C ALA A 29 -0.61 -36.24 -5.15
N GLN A 30 -1.81 -35.66 -5.20
CA GLN A 30 -2.01 -34.22 -5.28
C GLN A 30 -1.35 -33.52 -4.08
N ALA A 31 -0.64 -32.43 -4.35
CA ALA A 31 0.17 -31.75 -3.34
C ALA A 31 -0.69 -31.09 -2.26
N THR A 32 -0.70 -31.67 -1.05
CA THR A 32 -1.17 -31.01 0.18
C THR A 32 0.01 -30.47 0.96
N SER A 33 0.13 -29.15 1.09
CA SER A 33 1.19 -28.54 1.90
C SER A 33 0.85 -28.56 3.41
N LEU A 34 1.75 -29.10 4.23
CA LEU A 34 1.57 -29.21 5.69
C LEU A 34 1.70 -27.83 6.37
N ILE A 35 0.72 -27.44 7.19
CA ILE A 35 0.79 -26.23 8.02
C ILE A 35 1.33 -26.55 9.42
N LYS A 36 0.76 -27.58 10.05
CA LYS A 36 1.12 -28.11 11.38
C LYS A 36 0.52 -29.51 11.55
N PRO A 37 0.93 -30.32 12.54
CA PRO A 37 0.40 -31.68 12.69
C PRO A 37 -1.13 -31.73 12.65
N GLY A 38 -1.68 -32.52 11.72
CA GLY A 38 -3.12 -32.66 11.51
C GLY A 38 -3.82 -31.50 10.78
N LEU A 39 -3.09 -30.50 10.27
CA LEU A 39 -3.63 -29.38 9.48
C LEU A 39 -2.80 -29.13 8.21
N TYR A 40 -3.47 -29.19 7.06
CA TYR A 40 -2.88 -29.09 5.73
C TYR A 40 -3.61 -28.02 4.91
N LYS A 41 -2.94 -27.35 3.99
CA LYS A 41 -3.62 -26.69 2.87
C LYS A 41 -4.05 -27.74 1.86
N LYS A 42 -5.18 -27.50 1.22
CA LYS A 42 -5.68 -28.32 0.12
C LYS A 42 -5.75 -27.47 -1.13
N ASP A 43 -4.64 -27.50 -1.85
CA ASP A 43 -4.45 -26.78 -3.10
C ASP A 43 -5.26 -27.48 -4.23
N ASN A 44 -5.58 -26.76 -5.31
CA ASN A 44 -6.36 -27.24 -6.48
C ASN A 44 -7.78 -27.77 -6.22
N MET A 45 -8.39 -27.50 -5.06
CA MET A 45 -9.79 -27.83 -4.79
C MET A 45 -10.72 -26.66 -5.15
N SER A 46 -11.80 -26.93 -5.87
CA SER A 46 -12.79 -25.91 -6.28
C SER A 46 -14.10 -26.03 -5.48
N ILE A 47 -14.71 -24.89 -5.14
CA ILE A 47 -16.02 -24.82 -4.51
C ILE A 47 -16.98 -24.15 -5.49
N VAL A 48 -18.14 -24.76 -5.73
CA VAL A 48 -19.23 -24.24 -6.56
C VAL A 48 -20.47 -24.16 -5.68
N ILE A 49 -21.17 -23.02 -5.69
CA ILE A 49 -22.36 -22.76 -4.89
C ILE A 49 -23.46 -22.28 -5.82
N ASN A 50 -24.59 -22.99 -5.86
CA ASN A 50 -25.74 -22.68 -6.73
C ASN A 50 -25.39 -22.48 -8.22
N GLY A 51 -24.33 -23.15 -8.69
CA GLY A 51 -23.80 -23.05 -10.06
C GLY A 51 -22.65 -22.05 -10.25
N GLU A 52 -22.42 -21.12 -9.32
CA GLU A 52 -21.31 -20.17 -9.38
C GLU A 52 -20.05 -20.68 -8.67
N ARG A 53 -18.86 -20.46 -9.26
CA ARG A 53 -17.58 -20.85 -8.63
C ARG A 53 -17.19 -19.84 -7.56
N LEU A 54 -17.15 -20.28 -6.30
CA LEU A 54 -16.67 -19.48 -5.18
C LEU A 54 -15.14 -19.31 -5.28
N GLN A 55 -14.69 -18.09 -5.57
CA GLN A 55 -13.28 -17.73 -5.50
C GLN A 55 -12.91 -17.40 -4.05
N LEU A 56 -11.87 -18.07 -3.54
CA LEU A 56 -11.39 -17.90 -2.17
C LEU A 56 -10.03 -17.21 -2.21
N ALA A 57 -9.91 -16.06 -1.53
CA ALA A 57 -8.62 -15.40 -1.28
C ALA A 57 -7.80 -16.11 -0.20
N ASP A 58 -8.48 -16.81 0.72
CA ASP A 58 -7.89 -17.58 1.81
C ASP A 58 -7.89 -19.10 1.43
N PRO A 59 -6.84 -19.88 1.77
CA PRO A 59 -6.69 -21.27 1.30
C PRO A 59 -7.75 -22.22 1.88
N ILE A 60 -8.15 -23.24 1.12
CA ILE A 60 -8.93 -24.36 1.66
C ILE A 60 -8.03 -25.16 2.61
N LEU A 61 -8.53 -25.50 3.80
CA LEU A 61 -7.76 -26.28 4.78
C LEU A 61 -8.35 -27.68 4.92
N ASN A 62 -7.51 -28.66 5.24
CA ASN A 62 -7.93 -29.97 5.72
C ASN A 62 -7.40 -30.18 7.15
N LYS A 63 -8.30 -30.45 8.10
CA LYS A 63 -7.94 -30.76 9.49
C LYS A 63 -8.38 -32.17 9.82
N ASN A 64 -7.44 -33.08 10.03
CA ASN A 64 -7.68 -34.50 10.33
C ASN A 64 -8.71 -35.17 9.39
N GLY A 65 -8.62 -34.91 8.08
CA GLY A 65 -9.55 -35.43 7.07
C GLY A 65 -10.75 -34.52 6.79
N HIS A 66 -11.08 -33.55 7.64
CA HIS A 66 -12.21 -32.65 7.45
C HIS A 66 -11.81 -31.39 6.65
N THR A 67 -12.50 -31.14 5.53
CA THR A 67 -12.37 -29.87 4.79
C THR A 67 -12.97 -28.72 5.60
N LEU A 68 -12.14 -27.70 5.84
CA LEU A 68 -12.53 -26.44 6.44
C LEU A 68 -12.47 -25.32 5.40
N LEU A 69 -13.44 -24.42 5.44
CA LEU A 69 -13.50 -23.24 4.58
C LEU A 69 -13.55 -21.96 5.41
N PRO A 70 -13.11 -20.81 4.86
CA PRO A 70 -13.26 -19.51 5.50
C PRO A 70 -14.75 -19.22 5.72
N MET A 71 -15.16 -19.14 6.98
CA MET A 71 -16.57 -18.99 7.39
C MET A 71 -17.25 -17.83 6.70
N ARG A 72 -16.55 -16.70 6.60
CA ARG A 72 -17.05 -15.49 5.98
C ARG A 72 -17.35 -15.71 4.49
N ALA A 73 -16.34 -16.09 3.70
CA ALA A 73 -16.49 -16.29 2.26
C ALA A 73 -17.58 -17.33 1.92
N LEU A 74 -17.68 -18.40 2.71
CA LEU A 74 -18.67 -19.45 2.48
C LEU A 74 -20.10 -19.02 2.85
N TYR A 75 -20.29 -18.33 3.98
CA TYR A 75 -21.62 -17.90 4.41
C TYR A 75 -22.11 -16.63 3.69
N GLU A 76 -21.22 -15.70 3.33
CA GLU A 76 -21.57 -14.54 2.47
C GLU A 76 -21.97 -15.00 1.05
N ALA A 77 -21.33 -16.06 0.52
CA ALA A 77 -21.75 -16.71 -0.74
C ALA A 77 -23.03 -17.57 -0.62
N LEU A 78 -23.61 -17.66 0.58
CA LEU A 78 -24.92 -18.24 0.86
C LEU A 78 -25.91 -17.17 1.37
N ASP A 79 -25.68 -15.89 1.06
CA ASP A 79 -26.51 -14.74 1.46
C ASP A 79 -26.67 -14.52 2.99
N ALA A 80 -25.73 -15.03 3.79
CA ALA A 80 -25.74 -14.83 5.24
C ALA A 80 -24.83 -13.66 5.66
N GLN A 81 -25.31 -12.83 6.59
CA GLN A 81 -24.52 -11.80 7.23
C GLN A 81 -23.59 -12.42 8.28
N VAL A 82 -22.30 -12.06 8.27
CA VAL A 82 -21.30 -12.61 9.22
C VAL A 82 -20.67 -11.51 10.07
N SER A 83 -20.92 -11.55 11.39
CA SER A 83 -20.32 -10.68 12.40
C SER A 83 -19.37 -11.46 13.32
N TRP A 84 -18.50 -10.74 14.02
CA TRP A 84 -17.50 -11.30 14.93
C TRP A 84 -17.53 -10.57 16.26
N ASP A 85 -17.73 -11.31 17.35
CA ASP A 85 -17.53 -10.83 18.71
C ASP A 85 -16.12 -11.23 19.19
N LYS A 86 -15.28 -10.20 19.37
CA LYS A 86 -13.89 -10.35 19.85
C LYS A 86 -13.82 -10.72 21.34
N ALA A 87 -14.80 -10.32 22.16
CA ALA A 87 -14.78 -10.58 23.59
C ALA A 87 -15.12 -12.04 23.91
N SER A 88 -16.10 -12.61 23.22
CA SER A 88 -16.50 -14.02 23.37
C SER A 88 -15.85 -14.98 22.35
N LEU A 89 -14.93 -14.49 21.51
CA LEU A 89 -14.30 -15.23 20.40
C LEU A 89 -15.32 -16.01 19.54
N THR A 90 -16.46 -15.38 19.27
CA THR A 90 -17.62 -16.01 18.63
C THR A 90 -17.92 -15.37 17.28
N ALA A 91 -17.90 -16.18 16.24
CA ALA A 91 -18.38 -15.79 14.92
C ALA A 91 -19.89 -16.05 14.85
N ARG A 92 -20.66 -15.04 14.44
CA ARG A 92 -22.11 -15.12 14.28
C ARG A 92 -22.46 -14.99 12.80
N ALA A 93 -23.22 -15.96 12.28
CA ALA A 93 -23.83 -15.89 10.95
C ALA A 93 -25.35 -15.81 11.07
N VAL A 94 -25.99 -14.99 10.24
CA VAL A 94 -27.45 -14.82 10.20
C VAL A 94 -27.94 -14.88 8.76
N ARG A 95 -28.90 -15.77 8.47
CA ARG A 95 -29.56 -15.88 7.17
C ARG A 95 -31.05 -16.16 7.42
N HIS A 96 -31.93 -15.30 6.92
CA HIS A 96 -33.37 -15.39 7.20
C HIS A 96 -33.63 -15.55 8.72
N ASN A 97 -34.35 -16.61 9.13
CA ASN A 97 -34.65 -16.90 10.53
C ASN A 97 -33.61 -17.79 11.22
N THR A 98 -32.47 -18.06 10.58
CA THR A 98 -31.40 -18.93 11.12
C THR A 98 -30.22 -18.10 11.60
N THR A 99 -29.96 -18.13 12.91
CA THR A 99 -28.75 -17.59 13.55
C THR A 99 -27.83 -18.74 13.96
N ILE A 100 -26.58 -18.69 13.52
CA ILE A 100 -25.51 -19.60 13.95
C ILE A 100 -24.48 -18.80 14.77
N ASN A 101 -24.25 -19.18 16.02
CA ASN A 101 -23.14 -18.69 16.84
C ASN A 101 -22.09 -19.80 17.01
N LEU A 102 -20.84 -19.50 16.68
CA LEU A 102 -19.75 -20.46 16.63
C LEU A 102 -18.51 -19.89 17.33
N THR A 103 -18.21 -20.43 18.50
CA THR A 103 -17.06 -20.04 19.32
C THR A 103 -15.80 -20.79 18.87
N ILE A 104 -14.68 -20.08 18.69
CA ILE A 104 -13.43 -20.68 18.20
C ILE A 104 -12.90 -21.73 19.19
N GLY A 105 -12.43 -22.86 18.66
CA GLY A 105 -11.93 -23.98 19.45
C GLY A 105 -13.03 -24.88 20.03
N SER A 106 -14.29 -24.45 20.02
CA SER A 106 -15.43 -25.26 20.45
C SER A 106 -15.75 -26.35 19.43
N THR A 107 -16.09 -27.56 19.92
CA THR A 107 -16.75 -28.61 19.14
C THR A 107 -18.29 -28.49 19.17
N THR A 108 -18.84 -27.44 19.76
CA THR A 108 -20.27 -27.14 19.82
C THR A 108 -20.55 -25.75 19.26
N ALA A 109 -21.49 -25.66 18.33
CA ALA A 109 -22.08 -24.41 17.87
C ALA A 109 -23.51 -24.25 18.41
N LEU A 110 -24.06 -23.03 18.38
CA LEU A 110 -25.47 -22.77 18.63
C LEU A 110 -26.16 -22.42 17.32
N VAL A 111 -27.21 -23.15 16.95
CA VAL A 111 -28.06 -22.87 15.79
C VAL A 111 -29.46 -22.60 16.32
N ASN A 112 -29.97 -21.38 16.14
CA ASN A 112 -31.22 -20.91 16.76
C ASN A 112 -31.30 -21.22 18.27
N ASN A 113 -30.19 -20.94 18.97
CA ASN A 113 -29.95 -21.24 20.40
C ASN A 113 -29.92 -22.74 20.80
N GLN A 114 -30.10 -23.67 19.86
CA GLN A 114 -29.92 -25.11 20.10
C GLN A 114 -28.46 -25.52 19.91
N ARG A 115 -27.94 -26.42 20.75
CA ARG A 115 -26.55 -26.91 20.68
C ARG A 115 -26.41 -27.97 19.58
N ILE A 116 -25.52 -27.73 18.63
CA ILE A 116 -25.17 -28.64 17.54
C ILE A 116 -23.68 -29.00 17.63
N SER A 117 -23.36 -30.30 17.56
CA SER A 117 -21.98 -30.79 17.59
C SER A 117 -21.29 -30.66 16.24
N LEU A 118 -20.03 -30.22 16.25
CA LEU A 118 -19.15 -30.14 15.07
C LEU A 118 -18.27 -31.38 14.98
N THR A 119 -18.10 -31.92 13.76
CA THR A 119 -17.21 -33.07 13.51
C THR A 119 -15.72 -32.75 13.75
N THR A 120 -15.34 -31.48 13.67
CA THR A 120 -14.04 -30.95 14.10
C THR A 120 -14.26 -29.52 14.59
N PRO A 121 -13.56 -29.06 15.65
CA PRO A 121 -13.76 -27.71 16.15
C PRO A 121 -13.27 -26.69 15.14
N SER A 122 -14.03 -25.59 15.04
CA SER A 122 -13.67 -24.42 14.26
C SER A 122 -12.33 -23.86 14.73
N ILE A 123 -11.53 -23.36 13.78
CA ILE A 123 -10.19 -22.83 14.06
C ILE A 123 -10.06 -21.41 13.59
N MET A 124 -9.15 -20.67 14.21
CA MET A 124 -8.60 -19.45 13.63
C MET A 124 -7.29 -19.79 12.90
N TYR A 125 -7.17 -19.36 11.64
CA TYR A 125 -5.93 -19.46 10.85
C TYR A 125 -5.76 -18.14 10.08
N GLN A 126 -4.57 -17.52 10.18
CA GLN A 126 -4.27 -16.21 9.56
C GLN A 126 -5.37 -15.15 9.81
N ASN A 127 -5.85 -15.03 11.05
CA ASN A 127 -6.93 -14.11 11.46
C ASN A 127 -8.27 -14.32 10.71
N ARG A 128 -8.50 -15.50 10.15
CA ARG A 128 -9.76 -15.95 9.57
C ARG A 128 -10.35 -17.09 10.37
N THR A 129 -11.67 -17.08 10.52
CA THR A 129 -12.43 -18.19 11.13
C THR A 129 -12.69 -19.26 10.08
N TYR A 130 -12.30 -20.49 10.37
CA TYR A 130 -12.47 -21.66 9.52
C TYR A 130 -13.44 -22.65 10.14
N ILE A 131 -14.38 -23.13 9.34
CA ILE A 131 -15.48 -24.00 9.78
C ILE A 131 -15.58 -25.27 8.92
N PRO A 132 -16.08 -26.38 9.48
CA PRO A 132 -16.29 -27.60 8.72
C PRO A 132 -17.31 -27.38 7.60
N LEU A 133 -16.94 -27.70 6.36
CA LEU A 133 -17.82 -27.57 5.19
C LEU A 133 -19.17 -28.29 5.40
N ARG A 134 -19.16 -29.46 6.04
CA ARG A 134 -20.39 -30.24 6.29
C ARG A 134 -21.37 -29.53 7.24
N PHE A 135 -20.87 -28.85 8.26
CA PHE A 135 -21.69 -28.13 9.24
C PHE A 135 -22.51 -27.00 8.59
N VAL A 136 -21.94 -26.36 7.57
CA VAL A 136 -22.58 -25.26 6.83
C VAL A 136 -23.86 -25.72 6.15
N THR A 137 -23.82 -26.88 5.52
CA THR A 137 -24.88 -27.34 4.63
C THR A 137 -26.00 -28.05 5.39
N GLU A 138 -25.67 -28.72 6.49
CA GLU A 138 -26.64 -29.28 7.44
C GLU A 138 -27.51 -28.21 8.13
N ASN A 139 -27.10 -26.93 8.13
CA ASN A 139 -27.76 -25.85 8.88
C ASN A 139 -28.26 -24.67 8.03
N PHE A 140 -28.14 -24.72 6.69
CA PHE A 140 -28.65 -23.70 5.76
C PHE A 140 -29.37 -24.29 4.52
N ASP A 141 -30.02 -25.43 4.68
CA ASP A 141 -30.83 -26.10 3.64
C ASP A 141 -30.06 -26.40 2.33
N GLY A 142 -28.79 -26.78 2.49
CA GLY A 142 -27.85 -27.06 1.39
C GLY A 142 -27.50 -28.54 1.28
N THR A 143 -27.40 -29.04 0.06
CA THR A 143 -26.82 -30.36 -0.24
C THR A 143 -25.38 -30.20 -0.71
N VAL A 144 -24.47 -31.05 -0.20
CA VAL A 144 -23.07 -31.13 -0.66
C VAL A 144 -22.89 -32.38 -1.49
N VAL A 145 -22.36 -32.20 -2.71
CA VAL A 145 -21.76 -33.27 -3.49
C VAL A 145 -20.26 -33.00 -3.59
N TYR A 146 -19.44 -33.95 -3.16
CA TYR A 146 -18.00 -33.90 -3.35
C TYR A 146 -17.57 -34.85 -4.47
N ASN A 147 -17.00 -34.29 -5.54
CA ASN A 147 -16.43 -35.05 -6.64
C ASN A 147 -14.93 -35.26 -6.40
N HIS A 148 -14.56 -36.50 -6.04
CA HIS A 148 -13.18 -36.89 -5.80
C HIS A 148 -12.28 -36.80 -7.05
N GLN A 149 -12.83 -37.05 -8.25
CA GLN A 149 -12.06 -37.01 -9.50
C GLN A 149 -11.76 -35.57 -9.94
N GLN A 150 -12.71 -34.66 -9.78
CA GLN A 150 -12.58 -33.25 -10.17
C GLN A 150 -12.07 -32.33 -9.05
N GLN A 151 -11.82 -32.87 -7.85
CA GLN A 151 -11.54 -32.09 -6.63
C GLN A 151 -12.51 -30.91 -6.44
N SER A 152 -13.80 -31.14 -6.72
CA SER A 152 -14.82 -30.11 -6.65
C SER A 152 -15.86 -30.42 -5.57
N VAL A 153 -16.28 -29.39 -4.83
CA VAL A 153 -17.47 -29.40 -3.99
C VAL A 153 -18.55 -28.61 -4.72
N THR A 154 -19.70 -29.22 -4.92
CA THR A 154 -20.91 -28.52 -5.32
C THR A 154 -21.83 -28.40 -4.12
N ILE A 155 -22.22 -27.17 -3.78
CA ILE A 155 -23.23 -26.84 -2.80
C ILE A 155 -24.47 -26.37 -3.56
N THR A 156 -25.59 -27.04 -3.37
CA THR A 156 -26.88 -26.63 -3.94
C THR A 156 -27.87 -26.39 -2.81
N THR A 157 -28.35 -25.17 -2.66
CA THR A 157 -29.43 -24.84 -1.73
C THR A 157 -30.80 -25.08 -2.37
N THR A 158 -31.79 -25.53 -1.60
CA THR A 158 -33.15 -25.83 -2.09
C THR A 158 -33.98 -24.58 -2.44
N GLN A 159 -33.44 -23.38 -2.23
CA GLN A 159 -34.05 -22.14 -2.67
C GLN A 159 -33.67 -21.87 -4.13
N THR A 160 -34.66 -21.86 -5.03
CA THR A 160 -34.55 -21.21 -6.34
C THR A 160 -33.94 -19.82 -6.18
N PRO A 161 -33.06 -19.35 -7.08
CA PRO A 161 -32.52 -18.01 -7.01
C PRO A 161 -33.68 -17.02 -6.96
N LYS A 162 -33.89 -16.41 -5.81
CA LYS A 162 -34.91 -15.38 -5.63
C LYS A 162 -34.53 -14.24 -6.58
N PRO A 163 -35.40 -13.80 -7.50
CA PRO A 163 -35.14 -12.62 -8.31
C PRO A 163 -34.69 -11.49 -7.37
N PRO A 164 -33.70 -10.67 -7.77
CA PRO A 164 -33.10 -9.68 -6.89
C PRO A 164 -34.20 -8.88 -6.21
N SER A 165 -34.25 -8.97 -4.88
CA SER A 165 -35.29 -8.31 -4.10
C SER A 165 -35.00 -6.82 -4.15
N VAL A 166 -35.62 -6.13 -5.11
CA VAL A 166 -35.61 -4.68 -5.22
C VAL A 166 -36.16 -4.15 -3.91
N VAL A 167 -35.28 -3.57 -3.10
CA VAL A 167 -35.65 -2.87 -1.88
C VAL A 167 -36.35 -1.59 -2.35
N THR A 168 -37.67 -1.55 -2.23
CA THR A 168 -38.50 -0.43 -2.74
C THR A 168 -38.46 0.83 -1.86
N GLU A 169 -37.71 0.81 -0.76
CA GLU A 169 -37.49 1.97 0.09
C GLU A 169 -36.13 2.63 -0.22
N PRO A 170 -36.11 3.93 -0.54
CA PRO A 170 -34.88 4.65 -0.88
C PRO A 170 -33.94 4.73 0.32
N TYR A 171 -32.63 4.61 0.07
CA TYR A 171 -31.63 4.84 1.10
C TYR A 171 -31.39 6.34 1.29
N THR A 172 -31.23 6.79 2.53
CA THR A 172 -30.63 8.10 2.80
C THR A 172 -29.11 7.94 2.89
N LEU A 173 -28.39 8.56 1.95
CA LEU A 173 -26.93 8.68 1.96
C LEU A 173 -26.54 9.98 2.69
N TYR A 174 -25.65 9.86 3.67
CA TYR A 174 -25.00 10.98 4.33
C TYR A 174 -23.54 10.99 3.86
N LEU A 175 -23.18 11.94 2.99
CA LEU A 175 -21.87 12.06 2.37
C LEU A 175 -21.20 13.33 2.90
N ASN A 176 -20.14 13.21 3.70
CA ASN A 176 -19.47 14.36 4.34
C ASN A 176 -20.46 15.30 5.08
N ASN A 177 -21.41 14.72 5.81
CA ASN A 177 -22.55 15.37 6.49
C ASN A 177 -23.66 15.91 5.57
N GLN A 178 -23.50 15.94 4.25
CA GLN A 178 -24.58 16.27 3.32
C GLN A 178 -25.59 15.12 3.25
N ARG A 179 -26.87 15.41 3.53
CA ARG A 179 -27.96 14.42 3.46
C ARG A 179 -28.54 14.38 2.04
N ILE A 180 -28.49 13.20 1.44
CA ILE A 180 -28.95 12.89 0.08
C ILE A 180 -30.02 11.79 0.20
N MET A 181 -31.18 11.97 -0.44
CA MET A 181 -32.12 10.86 -0.64
C MET A 181 -31.74 10.18 -1.97
N MET A 182 -31.45 8.88 -1.94
CA MET A 182 -31.14 8.14 -3.16
C MET A 182 -32.45 7.73 -3.86
N GLU A 183 -32.60 8.04 -5.13
CA GLU A 183 -33.76 7.61 -5.93
C GLU A 183 -33.67 6.09 -6.23
N GLU A 184 -32.46 5.59 -6.49
CA GLU A 184 -32.20 4.17 -6.71
C GLU A 184 -31.82 3.44 -5.42
N PRO A 185 -32.19 2.15 -5.26
CA PRO A 185 -31.80 1.37 -4.10
C PRO A 185 -30.29 1.08 -4.10
N ALA A 186 -29.69 1.03 -2.91
CA ALA A 186 -28.39 0.39 -2.73
C ALA A 186 -28.54 -1.13 -2.90
N ILE A 187 -27.59 -1.75 -3.60
CA ILE A 187 -27.61 -3.19 -3.91
C ILE A 187 -26.59 -3.90 -3.03
N ILE A 188 -27.01 -5.01 -2.42
CA ILE A 188 -26.13 -5.92 -1.69
C ILE A 188 -25.92 -7.16 -2.57
N ARG A 189 -24.68 -7.43 -2.98
CA ARG A 189 -24.30 -8.58 -3.82
C ARG A 189 -23.07 -9.23 -3.19
N ASN A 190 -23.15 -10.52 -2.89
CA ASN A 190 -22.06 -11.32 -2.28
C ASN A 190 -21.49 -10.67 -1.00
N GLY A 191 -22.36 -10.14 -0.13
CA GLY A 191 -21.98 -9.43 1.10
C GLY A 191 -21.37 -8.03 0.89
N ARG A 192 -21.27 -7.54 -0.35
CA ARG A 192 -20.73 -6.22 -0.70
C ARG A 192 -21.83 -5.24 -1.06
N ASN A 193 -21.65 -3.99 -0.66
CA ASN A 193 -22.62 -2.91 -0.87
C ASN A 193 -22.22 -2.09 -2.11
N TYR A 194 -23.20 -1.80 -2.97
CA TYR A 194 -23.05 -1.04 -4.20
C TYR A 194 -24.07 0.08 -4.25
N ILE A 195 -23.66 1.24 -4.77
CA ILE A 195 -24.54 2.38 -5.07
C ILE A 195 -24.22 2.92 -6.47
N PRO A 196 -25.13 3.65 -7.15
CA PRO A 196 -24.82 4.32 -8.40
C PRO A 196 -23.63 5.29 -8.25
N ALA A 197 -22.72 5.29 -9.22
CA ALA A 197 -21.54 6.16 -9.23
C ALA A 197 -21.89 7.66 -9.15
N LYS A 198 -23.08 8.06 -9.66
CA LYS A 198 -23.58 9.44 -9.63
C LYS A 198 -23.69 10.04 -8.24
N TYR A 199 -23.83 9.23 -7.19
CA TYR A 199 -23.83 9.73 -5.82
C TYR A 199 -22.45 10.20 -5.34
N PHE A 200 -21.37 9.83 -6.02
CA PHE A 200 -20.04 10.38 -5.78
C PHE A 200 -19.81 11.62 -6.65
N TYR A 201 -19.84 11.49 -7.98
CA TYR A 201 -19.53 12.60 -8.88
C TYR A 201 -20.60 13.70 -8.95
N GLY A 202 -21.79 13.48 -8.41
CA GLY A 202 -22.84 14.51 -8.30
C GLY A 202 -22.84 15.29 -6.97
N TYR A 203 -22.08 14.82 -5.97
CA TYR A 203 -22.16 15.34 -4.59
C TYR A 203 -20.81 15.48 -3.87
N LEU A 204 -19.69 15.14 -4.53
CA LEU A 204 -18.34 15.44 -4.05
C LEU A 204 -17.71 16.55 -4.89
N GLU A 205 -16.94 17.40 -4.21
CA GLU A 205 -16.08 18.40 -4.83
C GLU A 205 -14.93 17.73 -5.61
N ASN A 206 -14.32 18.48 -6.52
CA ASN A 206 -13.18 18.05 -7.34
C ASN A 206 -13.40 16.71 -8.08
N THR A 207 -14.62 16.50 -8.57
CA THR A 207 -15.00 15.31 -9.34
C THR A 207 -15.12 15.60 -10.84
N ALA A 208 -14.76 14.60 -11.64
CA ALA A 208 -14.97 14.60 -13.09
C ALA A 208 -15.31 13.17 -13.54
N ILE A 209 -16.01 13.04 -14.68
CA ILE A 209 -16.29 11.73 -15.28
C ILE A 209 -16.02 11.73 -16.78
N GLN A 210 -15.63 10.57 -17.28
CA GLN A 210 -15.50 10.28 -18.70
C GLN A 210 -15.97 8.86 -18.98
N TRP A 211 -16.83 8.70 -20.00
CA TRP A 211 -17.14 7.38 -20.54
C TRP A 211 -16.13 7.07 -21.63
N LEU A 212 -15.27 6.07 -21.39
CA LEU A 212 -14.27 5.62 -22.36
C LEU A 212 -14.94 4.78 -23.46
N ASP A 213 -15.96 4.00 -23.09
CA ASP A 213 -16.87 3.30 -23.99
C ASP A 213 -18.21 3.05 -23.28
N SER A 214 -19.17 2.41 -23.96
CA SER A 214 -20.50 2.05 -23.42
C SER A 214 -20.50 1.15 -22.16
N GLN A 215 -19.36 0.60 -21.78
CA GLN A 215 -19.20 -0.33 -20.65
C GLN A 215 -18.20 0.16 -19.60
N THR A 216 -17.51 1.27 -19.82
CA THR A 216 -16.34 1.69 -19.06
C THR A 216 -16.45 3.15 -18.61
N LEU A 217 -16.65 3.34 -17.31
CA LEU A 217 -16.69 4.63 -16.64
C LEU A 217 -15.33 4.94 -16.02
N GLU A 218 -14.73 6.05 -16.40
CA GLU A 218 -13.66 6.69 -15.63
C GLU A 218 -14.26 7.81 -14.76
N MET A 219 -13.93 7.81 -13.47
CA MET A 219 -14.44 8.75 -12.47
C MET A 219 -13.28 9.28 -11.63
N GLN A 220 -13.00 10.57 -11.72
CA GLN A 220 -12.06 11.26 -10.86
C GLN A 220 -12.75 11.77 -9.59
N ILE A 221 -12.10 11.60 -8.44
CA ILE A 221 -12.49 12.17 -7.13
C ILE A 221 -11.22 12.58 -6.39
N GLU A 222 -11.08 13.87 -6.03
CA GLU A 222 -10.01 14.39 -5.18
C GLU A 222 -8.60 13.92 -5.62
N GLY A 223 -8.35 13.90 -6.93
CA GLY A 223 -7.07 13.49 -7.53
C GLY A 223 -6.87 11.98 -7.77
N LEU A 224 -7.75 11.10 -7.27
CA LEU A 224 -7.82 9.69 -7.69
C LEU A 224 -8.69 9.51 -8.92
N VAL A 225 -8.20 8.73 -9.90
CA VAL A 225 -8.94 8.35 -11.11
C VAL A 225 -9.33 6.88 -11.03
N PHE A 226 -10.62 6.58 -10.84
CA PHE A 226 -11.15 5.24 -10.79
C PHE A 226 -11.68 4.80 -12.17
N THR A 227 -11.23 3.67 -12.70
CA THR A 227 -11.78 3.10 -13.94
C THR A 227 -12.59 1.84 -13.62
N PHE A 228 -13.91 1.92 -13.82
CA PHE A 228 -14.87 0.83 -13.60
C PHE A 228 -15.37 0.28 -14.93
N ARG A 229 -15.21 -1.04 -15.14
CA ARG A 229 -15.68 -1.73 -16.35
C ARG A 229 -16.73 -2.77 -16.00
N ASN A 230 -17.87 -2.71 -16.70
CA ASN A 230 -19.05 -3.53 -16.45
C ASN A 230 -18.72 -5.02 -16.35
N ASN A 231 -19.12 -5.64 -15.22
CA ASN A 231 -18.90 -7.05 -14.90
C ASN A 231 -17.44 -7.52 -14.88
N GLN A 232 -16.46 -6.61 -14.71
CA GLN A 232 -15.04 -6.96 -14.52
C GLN A 232 -14.57 -6.66 -13.10
N ASN A 233 -13.93 -7.63 -12.45
CA ASN A 233 -13.34 -7.50 -11.12
C ASN A 233 -11.96 -6.80 -11.10
N ASN A 234 -11.55 -6.19 -12.22
CA ASN A 234 -10.30 -5.45 -12.34
C ASN A 234 -10.60 -3.94 -12.36
N ILE A 235 -11.00 -3.40 -11.21
CA ILE A 235 -11.16 -1.95 -11.03
C ILE A 235 -9.77 -1.32 -11.03
N LEU A 236 -9.54 -0.30 -11.84
CA LEU A 236 -8.28 0.43 -11.86
C LEU A 236 -8.37 1.67 -10.96
N VAL A 237 -7.24 2.04 -10.34
CA VAL A 237 -7.07 3.32 -9.63
C VAL A 237 -5.78 3.95 -10.13
N ASN A 238 -5.88 5.16 -10.69
CA ASN A 238 -4.81 5.82 -11.45
C ASN A 238 -4.23 4.92 -12.55
N GLN A 239 -5.11 4.17 -13.22
CA GLN A 239 -4.83 3.12 -14.21
C GLN A 239 -4.12 1.86 -13.68
N GLU A 240 -3.73 1.79 -12.41
CA GLU A 240 -3.17 0.57 -11.81
C GLU A 240 -4.25 -0.42 -11.37
N PRO A 241 -4.09 -1.73 -11.63
CA PRO A 241 -4.98 -2.77 -11.10
C PRO A 241 -5.11 -2.70 -9.58
N SER A 242 -6.35 -2.63 -9.08
CA SER A 242 -6.60 -2.85 -7.66
C SER A 242 -6.61 -4.34 -7.33
N HIS A 243 -6.20 -4.69 -6.11
CA HIS A 243 -6.36 -6.05 -5.58
C HIS A 243 -7.80 -6.38 -5.14
N SER A 244 -8.79 -5.62 -5.61
CA SER A 244 -10.20 -5.85 -5.26
C SER A 244 -10.74 -7.10 -5.98
N SER A 245 -11.67 -7.80 -5.33
CA SER A 245 -12.49 -8.83 -5.97
C SER A 245 -13.90 -8.34 -6.29
N GLU A 246 -14.16 -7.05 -6.07
CA GLU A 246 -15.47 -6.42 -6.27
C GLU A 246 -15.68 -6.05 -7.75
N THR A 247 -16.91 -6.21 -8.21
CA THR A 247 -17.27 -6.13 -9.62
C THR A 247 -18.35 -5.06 -9.79
N PRO A 248 -18.08 -3.94 -10.49
CA PRO A 248 -19.10 -2.95 -10.83
C PRO A 248 -20.00 -3.49 -11.96
N PHE A 249 -21.25 -3.02 -12.04
CA PHE A 249 -22.23 -3.51 -13.01
C PHE A 249 -23.31 -2.45 -13.29
N PHE A 250 -23.99 -2.56 -14.43
CA PHE A 250 -25.14 -1.71 -14.71
C PHE A 250 -26.45 -2.21 -14.09
N VAL A 251 -27.29 -1.28 -13.66
CA VAL A 251 -28.74 -1.49 -13.48
C VAL A 251 -29.46 -0.34 -14.18
N GLY A 252 -30.25 -0.68 -15.20
CA GLY A 252 -30.74 0.33 -16.15
C GLY A 252 -29.56 1.05 -16.80
N ASN A 253 -29.52 2.38 -16.69
CA ASN A 253 -28.44 3.22 -17.22
C ASN A 253 -27.37 3.56 -16.16
N ASP A 254 -27.55 3.18 -14.90
CA ASP A 254 -26.66 3.55 -13.80
C ASP A 254 -25.57 2.49 -13.57
N MET A 255 -24.31 2.93 -13.57
CA MET A 255 -23.17 2.11 -13.15
C MET A 255 -23.14 2.03 -11.62
N TYR A 256 -23.40 0.84 -11.09
CA TYR A 256 -23.25 0.53 -9.67
C TYR A 256 -21.81 0.20 -9.34
N VAL A 257 -21.25 0.93 -8.37
CA VAL A 257 -19.85 0.84 -7.94
C VAL A 257 -19.75 0.44 -6.46
N PRO A 258 -18.71 -0.30 -6.06
CA PRO A 258 -18.57 -0.76 -4.68
C PRO A 258 -18.23 0.40 -3.73
N ILE A 259 -19.15 0.70 -2.83
CA ILE A 259 -19.05 1.88 -1.96
C ILE A 259 -17.87 1.77 -0.98
N HIS A 260 -17.61 0.59 -0.42
CA HIS A 260 -16.55 0.38 0.57
C HIS A 260 -15.15 0.57 -0.04
N PHE A 261 -14.96 0.16 -1.30
CA PHE A 261 -13.69 0.34 -2.01
C PHE A 261 -13.39 1.81 -2.29
N ILE A 262 -14.36 2.56 -2.83
CA ILE A 262 -14.18 4.01 -3.09
C ILE A 262 -13.91 4.75 -1.78
N VAL A 263 -14.68 4.47 -0.73
CA VAL A 263 -14.50 5.13 0.57
C VAL A 263 -13.14 4.81 1.18
N ASN A 264 -12.66 3.57 1.10
CA ASN A 264 -11.34 3.21 1.63
C ASN A 264 -10.19 3.79 0.80
N ALA A 265 -10.32 3.86 -0.53
CA ALA A 265 -9.33 4.50 -1.41
C ALA A 265 -9.21 6.00 -1.14
N LEU A 266 -10.32 6.66 -0.82
CA LEU A 266 -10.37 8.04 -0.34
C LEU A 266 -10.08 8.17 1.17
N GLY A 267 -9.58 7.09 1.81
CA GLY A 267 -9.19 7.01 3.21
C GLY A 267 -10.29 7.33 4.22
N GLY A 268 -11.56 7.28 3.82
CA GLY A 268 -12.73 7.58 4.62
C GLY A 268 -13.23 6.43 5.49
N ASN A 269 -14.40 6.65 6.09
CA ASN A 269 -15.12 5.70 6.93
C ASN A 269 -16.52 5.45 6.36
N LEU A 270 -16.94 4.19 6.32
CA LEU A 270 -18.27 3.75 5.88
C LEU A 270 -19.02 3.08 7.03
N ARG A 271 -20.26 3.51 7.26
CA ARG A 271 -21.25 2.77 8.07
C ARG A 271 -22.53 2.57 7.26
N PHE A 272 -22.74 1.34 6.80
CA PHE A 272 -23.94 0.94 6.07
C PHE A 272 -24.97 0.32 7.04
N MET A 273 -26.14 0.95 7.17
CA MET A 273 -27.21 0.55 8.08
C MET A 273 -28.42 0.08 7.27
N ASN A 274 -28.47 -1.22 6.98
CA ASN A 274 -29.53 -1.84 6.20
C ASN A 274 -30.92 -1.69 6.84
N ASP A 275 -31.01 -1.75 8.17
CA ASP A 275 -32.29 -1.81 8.89
C ASP A 275 -32.98 -0.44 8.95
N THR A 276 -32.20 0.66 9.01
CA THR A 276 -32.71 2.03 8.98
C THR A 276 -32.68 2.68 7.59
N LYS A 277 -32.24 1.95 6.56
CA LYS A 277 -32.00 2.45 5.18
C LYS A 277 -31.10 3.69 5.14
N GLN A 278 -30.04 3.68 5.95
CA GLN A 278 -29.09 4.80 6.03
C GLN A 278 -27.68 4.34 5.66
N ILE A 279 -26.97 5.19 4.93
CA ILE A 279 -25.57 5.00 4.57
C ILE A 279 -24.82 6.23 5.05
N TYR A 280 -23.84 6.08 5.93
CA TYR A 280 -22.96 7.16 6.34
C TYR A 280 -21.59 6.95 5.70
N VAL A 281 -21.21 7.90 4.83
CA VAL A 281 -19.89 8.02 4.25
C VAL A 281 -19.25 9.30 4.77
N TYR A 282 -18.15 9.14 5.48
CA TYR A 282 -17.32 10.23 5.93
C TYR A 282 -15.96 10.10 5.27
N LEU A 283 -15.73 10.85 4.20
CA LEU A 283 -14.44 10.93 3.54
C LEU A 283 -13.53 11.84 4.35
N ASN A 284 -12.30 11.39 4.56
CA ASN A 284 -11.34 12.13 5.35
C ASN A 284 -10.71 13.21 4.47
N ARG A 285 -11.35 14.39 4.37
CA ARG A 285 -10.76 15.60 3.74
C ARG A 285 -9.36 15.94 4.31
N PHE A 286 -9.07 15.48 5.52
CA PHE A 286 -7.78 15.59 6.22
C PHE A 286 -6.77 14.47 5.87
N MET A 287 -6.96 13.70 4.79
CA MET A 287 -5.84 12.94 4.23
C MET A 287 -4.74 13.92 3.76
N PHE A 288 -5.16 15.08 3.26
CA PHE A 288 -4.33 16.14 2.70
C PHE A 288 -4.62 17.49 3.37
N ASN A 289 -3.65 18.39 3.25
CA ASN A 289 -3.68 19.74 3.80
C ASN A 289 -3.73 20.81 2.70
N SER A 290 -3.36 20.41 1.48
CA SER A 290 -3.26 21.21 0.27
C SER A 290 -4.19 20.69 -0.84
N GLU A 291 -4.57 21.59 -1.75
CA GLU A 291 -5.43 21.27 -2.89
C GLU A 291 -4.67 20.60 -4.04
N PHE A 292 -5.36 19.80 -4.84
CA PHE A 292 -4.79 19.19 -6.05
C PHE A 292 -4.76 20.17 -7.21
N LEU A 293 -3.64 20.21 -7.93
CA LEU A 293 -3.54 20.93 -9.20
C LEU A 293 -4.41 20.25 -10.28
N PRO A 294 -5.07 21.03 -11.16
CA PRO A 294 -5.74 20.50 -12.32
C PRO A 294 -4.78 19.70 -13.21
N LYS A 295 -5.23 18.53 -13.67
CA LYS A 295 -4.48 17.66 -14.57
C LYS A 295 -4.88 17.93 -16.01
N HIS A 296 -3.89 18.07 -16.88
CA HIS A 296 -4.04 18.35 -18.30
C HIS A 296 -3.42 17.21 -19.12
N GLU A 297 -4.00 16.90 -20.28
CA GLU A 297 -3.39 15.97 -21.24
C GLU A 297 -2.63 16.74 -22.33
N GLY A 298 -1.43 16.29 -22.68
CA GLY A 298 -0.61 16.88 -23.73
C GLY A 298 0.83 16.39 -23.75
N SER A 299 1.53 16.68 -24.86
CA SER A 299 2.96 16.39 -25.01
C SER A 299 3.77 17.65 -24.76
N LEU A 300 4.61 17.64 -23.72
CA LEU A 300 5.61 18.69 -23.45
C LEU A 300 6.95 18.35 -24.10
N ASN A 301 7.80 19.37 -24.31
CA ASN A 301 9.12 19.20 -24.91
C ASN A 301 10.02 18.21 -24.14
N THR A 302 11.08 17.71 -24.77
CA THR A 302 12.06 16.87 -24.08
C THR A 302 12.88 17.72 -23.11
N PRO A 303 12.80 17.46 -21.79
CA PRO A 303 13.50 18.26 -20.79
C PRO A 303 14.99 17.91 -20.76
N ILE A 304 15.84 18.92 -20.51
CA ILE A 304 17.28 18.72 -20.30
C ILE A 304 17.56 18.36 -18.83
N LEU A 305 18.79 17.96 -18.49
CA LEU A 305 19.15 17.69 -17.09
C LEU A 305 19.29 19.01 -16.33
N VAL A 306 18.90 19.03 -15.05
CA VAL A 306 19.24 20.15 -14.15
C VAL A 306 20.77 20.26 -14.04
N PRO A 307 21.38 21.47 -14.15
CA PRO A 307 22.83 21.56 -14.35
C PRO A 307 23.64 21.22 -13.10
N GLU A 308 23.33 21.84 -11.96
CA GLU A 308 24.08 21.69 -10.71
C GLU A 308 23.12 21.66 -9.51
N ALA A 309 22.93 20.47 -8.94
CA ALA A 309 22.28 20.31 -7.64
C ALA A 309 23.35 20.20 -6.55
N LYS A 310 23.01 20.62 -5.33
CA LYS A 310 23.83 20.40 -4.12
C LYS A 310 22.92 20.06 -2.93
N LEU A 311 23.48 19.37 -1.94
CA LEU A 311 22.80 19.16 -0.66
C LEU A 311 22.77 20.46 0.15
N THR A 312 21.71 20.67 0.95
CA THR A 312 21.49 21.90 1.73
C THR A 312 20.85 21.64 3.09
N GLY A 313 20.89 22.64 3.98
CA GLY A 313 20.40 22.56 5.36
C GLY A 313 21.35 21.82 6.32
N GLU A 314 20.86 21.53 7.52
CA GLU A 314 21.64 20.94 8.63
C GLU A 314 21.07 19.59 9.16
N ARG A 315 19.86 19.21 8.71
CA ARG A 315 19.16 18.01 9.18
C ARG A 315 19.69 16.78 8.44
N GLN A 316 20.28 15.83 9.16
CA GLN A 316 20.76 14.57 8.58
C GLN A 316 19.58 13.68 8.16
N LEU A 317 19.74 12.89 7.10
CA LEU A 317 18.76 11.90 6.67
C LEU A 317 19.22 10.49 7.09
N LEU A 318 18.32 9.67 7.61
CA LEU A 318 18.44 8.21 7.72
C LEU A 318 17.31 7.56 6.93
N VAL A 319 17.66 6.78 5.91
CA VAL A 319 16.72 5.96 5.13
C VAL A 319 16.81 4.51 5.61
N SER A 320 15.69 4.02 6.15
CA SER A 320 15.44 2.60 6.40
C SER A 320 14.59 2.03 5.27
N ASP A 321 15.23 1.83 4.13
CA ASP A 321 14.68 1.18 2.94
C ASP A 321 13.54 1.92 2.22
N ASN A 322 13.46 1.73 0.91
CA ASN A 322 12.34 2.22 0.10
C ASN A 322 12.09 1.39 -1.17
N PRO A 323 11.15 0.43 -1.16
CA PRO A 323 10.60 -0.28 0.00
C PRO A 323 11.30 -1.64 0.23
N GLU A 324 11.58 -2.01 1.49
CA GLU A 324 12.04 -3.38 1.79
C GLU A 324 10.86 -4.34 1.94
N THR A 325 10.99 -5.56 1.42
CA THR A 325 9.99 -6.62 1.62
C THR A 325 10.42 -7.54 2.75
N LEU A 326 9.84 -7.29 3.93
CA LEU A 326 10.11 -8.03 5.15
C LEU A 326 9.64 -9.48 5.01
N THR A 327 10.61 -10.37 4.83
CA THR A 327 10.46 -11.83 4.69
C THR A 327 11.32 -12.54 5.72
N SER A 328 11.08 -13.83 5.98
CA SER A 328 11.91 -14.62 6.90
C SER A 328 13.36 -14.81 6.42
N SER A 329 13.66 -14.51 5.16
CA SER A 329 15.02 -14.45 4.62
C SER A 329 15.73 -13.11 4.92
N VAL A 330 14.99 -12.00 4.91
CA VAL A 330 15.53 -10.66 5.22
C VAL A 330 15.62 -10.46 6.74
N VAL A 331 14.61 -10.91 7.47
CA VAL A 331 14.50 -10.81 8.92
C VAL A 331 14.43 -12.23 9.52
N PRO A 332 15.59 -12.91 9.67
CA PRO A 332 15.63 -14.32 10.11
C PRO A 332 15.36 -14.50 11.61
N THR A 333 15.44 -13.43 12.40
CA THR A 333 15.20 -13.44 13.85
C THR A 333 13.90 -12.70 14.20
N PRO A 334 13.13 -13.13 15.23
CA PRO A 334 11.89 -12.44 15.65
C PRO A 334 12.08 -10.99 16.17
N ARG A 335 13.33 -10.54 16.24
CA ARG A 335 13.77 -9.21 16.67
C ARG A 335 15.00 -8.83 15.85
N ALA A 336 15.02 -7.64 15.24
CA ALA A 336 16.14 -7.18 14.43
C ALA A 336 16.19 -5.66 14.31
N THR A 337 17.39 -5.10 14.13
CA THR A 337 17.60 -3.75 13.58
C THR A 337 17.41 -3.81 12.06
N LEU A 338 16.58 -2.93 11.48
CA LEU A 338 16.36 -2.84 10.04
C LEU A 338 17.45 -1.97 9.39
N SER A 339 17.58 -0.74 9.88
CA SER A 339 18.63 0.21 9.50
C SER A 339 19.06 1.05 10.70
N TRP A 340 20.24 1.66 10.64
CA TRP A 340 20.76 2.52 11.70
C TRP A 340 21.63 3.67 11.18
N HIS A 341 21.90 4.61 12.08
CA HIS A 341 22.89 5.66 11.91
C HIS A 341 23.65 5.84 13.23
N ARG A 342 24.99 5.75 13.18
CA ARG A 342 25.87 6.06 14.32
C ARG A 342 26.33 7.50 14.18
N VAL A 343 26.15 8.29 15.24
CA VAL A 343 26.47 9.73 15.22
C VAL A 343 27.50 10.03 16.30
N THR A 344 28.59 10.66 15.86
CA THR A 344 29.60 11.31 16.71
C THR A 344 29.54 12.80 16.40
N THR A 345 29.32 13.63 17.41
CA THR A 345 29.10 15.08 17.22
C THR A 345 29.55 15.91 18.42
N THR A 346 29.89 17.17 18.17
CA THR A 346 30.14 18.21 19.19
C THR A 346 29.11 19.35 19.13
N LYS A 347 28.16 19.29 18.18
CA LYS A 347 27.07 20.28 18.06
C LYS A 347 26.08 20.10 19.20
N GLN A 348 25.64 21.20 19.82
CA GLN A 348 24.62 21.17 20.88
C GLN A 348 23.31 20.56 20.39
N LEU A 349 22.80 21.05 19.25
CA LEU A 349 21.59 20.56 18.59
C LEU A 349 21.96 19.76 17.34
N ASN A 350 21.31 18.62 17.15
CA ASN A 350 21.49 17.76 15.99
C ASN A 350 20.12 17.33 15.48
N ASP A 351 19.78 17.77 14.28
CA ASP A 351 18.52 17.46 13.63
C ASP A 351 18.66 16.22 12.74
N HIS A 352 17.68 15.32 12.83
CA HIS A 352 17.62 14.08 12.06
C HIS A 352 16.24 13.90 11.44
N ARG A 353 16.20 13.38 10.23
CA ARG A 353 15.01 12.86 9.56
C ARG A 353 15.16 11.35 9.40
N VAL A 354 14.27 10.57 10.01
CA VAL A 354 14.21 9.11 9.83
C VAL A 354 13.04 8.80 8.90
N PHE A 355 13.35 8.37 7.68
CA PHE A 355 12.41 7.91 6.66
C PHE A 355 12.50 6.39 6.52
N GLY A 356 11.39 5.70 6.31
CA GLY A 356 11.44 4.26 6.05
C GLY A 356 10.17 3.70 5.43
N TRP A 357 10.32 2.60 4.68
CA TRP A 357 9.25 2.00 3.90
C TRP A 357 9.35 0.47 3.85
N HIS A 358 8.32 -0.22 4.36
CA HIS A 358 8.38 -1.65 4.67
C HIS A 358 7.10 -2.38 4.30
N VAL A 359 7.21 -3.47 3.53
CA VAL A 359 6.11 -4.39 3.21
C VAL A 359 6.20 -5.62 4.10
N ASN A 360 5.16 -5.97 4.85
CA ASN A 360 5.17 -7.15 5.73
C ASN A 360 4.69 -8.41 5.01
N GLN A 361 5.63 -9.29 4.66
CA GLN A 361 5.36 -10.64 4.14
C GLN A 361 5.75 -11.76 5.14
N LEU A 362 5.95 -11.43 6.42
CA LEU A 362 6.25 -12.40 7.50
C LEU A 362 5.04 -13.27 7.91
N GLY A 363 3.86 -13.02 7.32
CA GLY A 363 2.63 -13.78 7.56
C GLY A 363 2.00 -13.55 8.95
N LYS A 364 2.55 -12.63 9.74
CA LYS A 364 2.12 -12.26 11.10
C LYS A 364 2.26 -10.74 11.30
N LYS A 365 1.49 -10.15 12.22
CA LYS A 365 1.64 -8.72 12.57
C LYS A 365 3.02 -8.52 13.20
N VAL A 366 3.69 -7.41 12.88
CA VAL A 366 4.94 -6.99 13.53
C VAL A 366 4.80 -5.58 14.08
N ASN A 367 5.69 -5.23 15.01
CA ASN A 367 5.86 -3.88 15.53
C ASN A 367 7.19 -3.34 15.01
N ILE A 368 7.17 -2.19 14.32
CA ILE A 368 8.35 -1.46 13.87
C ILE A 368 8.48 -0.22 14.76
N GLY A 369 9.69 0.16 15.17
CA GLY A 369 9.90 1.37 15.96
C GLY A 369 11.20 2.08 15.65
N ILE A 370 11.27 3.34 16.06
CA ILE A 370 12.48 4.16 16.00
C ILE A 370 13.05 4.24 17.42
N THR A 371 14.30 3.86 17.62
CA THR A 371 14.97 3.94 18.94
C THR A 371 16.24 4.78 18.87
N ILE A 372 16.55 5.48 19.96
CA ILE A 372 17.81 6.20 20.13
C ILE A 372 18.52 5.63 21.35
N GLU A 373 19.73 5.10 21.13
CA GLU A 373 20.63 4.66 22.18
C GLU A 373 21.68 5.74 22.45
N ASN A 374 21.85 6.12 23.72
CA ASN A 374 22.96 6.96 24.13
C ASN A 374 24.19 6.08 24.41
N THR A 375 25.19 6.13 23.52
CA THR A 375 26.46 5.41 23.66
C THR A 375 27.58 6.30 24.19
N SER A 376 27.27 7.46 24.76
CA SER A 376 28.22 8.31 25.48
C SER A 376 28.45 7.76 26.89
N GLU A 377 29.66 7.90 27.44
CA GLU A 377 30.00 7.35 28.75
C GLU A 377 29.43 8.16 29.94
N THR A 378 29.36 9.49 29.81
CA THR A 378 29.17 10.38 30.98
C THR A 378 28.01 11.37 30.85
N ASN A 379 27.43 11.56 29.66
CA ASN A 379 26.55 12.70 29.36
C ASN A 379 25.20 12.25 28.81
N SER A 380 24.16 13.01 29.10
CA SER A 380 22.80 12.69 28.69
C SER A 380 22.42 13.35 27.37
N LEU A 381 21.47 12.74 26.67
CA LEU A 381 20.82 13.32 25.49
C LEU A 381 19.41 13.76 25.89
N THR A 382 18.90 14.84 25.31
CA THR A 382 17.50 15.24 25.46
C THR A 382 16.84 15.36 24.09
N ILE A 383 15.56 15.03 23.99
CA ILE A 383 14.77 15.15 22.75
C ILE A 383 13.79 16.31 22.91
N PRO A 384 14.21 17.59 22.71
CA PRO A 384 13.34 18.76 22.88
C PRO A 384 12.20 18.82 21.87
N ALA A 385 12.36 18.17 20.70
CA ALA A 385 11.35 18.08 19.65
C ALA A 385 11.43 16.72 18.94
N SER A 386 10.27 16.09 18.77
CA SER A 386 10.08 14.96 17.85
C SER A 386 8.69 15.07 17.24
N THR A 387 8.63 15.09 15.92
CA THR A 387 7.39 15.11 15.15
C THR A 387 7.46 14.07 14.04
N GLY A 388 6.31 13.57 13.59
CA GLY A 388 6.31 12.65 12.46
C GLY A 388 4.94 12.20 12.01
N MET A 389 4.94 11.46 10.91
CA MET A 389 3.75 10.87 10.31
C MET A 389 4.07 9.43 9.87
N ALA A 390 3.08 8.56 9.97
CA ALA A 390 3.12 7.24 9.37
C ALA A 390 1.76 6.94 8.73
N LYS A 391 1.80 6.22 7.62
CA LYS A 391 0.63 5.75 6.87
C LYS A 391 0.87 4.27 6.52
N GLN A 392 -0.19 3.48 6.55
CA GLN A 392 -0.17 2.10 6.09
C GLN A 392 -1.31 1.85 5.11
N SER A 393 -1.07 0.98 4.13
CA SER A 393 -2.07 0.57 3.15
C SER A 393 -1.90 -0.90 2.79
N SER A 394 -2.99 -1.53 2.34
CA SER A 394 -2.99 -2.85 1.68
C SER A 394 -3.21 -2.74 0.16
N ASN A 395 -3.20 -1.51 -0.38
CA ASN A 395 -3.49 -1.22 -1.78
C ASN A 395 -2.20 -1.07 -2.61
N SER A 396 -2.32 -1.16 -3.92
CA SER A 396 -1.22 -1.01 -4.89
C SER A 396 -0.77 0.44 -5.09
N TRP A 397 -1.66 1.43 -4.94
CA TRP A 397 -1.38 2.87 -5.15
C TRP A 397 -0.68 3.55 -3.96
N ILE A 398 0.43 2.98 -3.50
CA ILE A 398 1.17 3.41 -2.31
C ILE A 398 1.66 4.87 -2.37
N ASN A 399 1.85 5.40 -3.58
CA ASN A 399 2.21 6.80 -3.81
C ASN A 399 1.12 7.78 -3.36
N TYR A 400 -0.16 7.39 -3.46
CA TYR A 400 -1.29 8.24 -3.02
C TYR A 400 -1.69 7.96 -1.56
N ASP A 401 -1.78 6.70 -1.12
CA ASP A 401 -2.24 6.38 0.24
C ASP A 401 -1.21 6.74 1.35
N ILE A 402 0.08 6.75 0.99
CA ILE A 402 1.19 6.85 1.94
C ILE A 402 2.17 7.95 1.53
N GLY A 403 2.61 7.97 0.26
CA GLY A 403 3.60 8.93 -0.23
C GLY A 403 3.17 10.38 -0.18
N LEU A 404 2.05 10.68 -0.83
CA LEU A 404 1.56 12.04 -1.00
C LEU A 404 1.13 12.68 0.34
N PRO A 405 0.45 11.99 1.28
CA PRO A 405 0.12 12.56 2.60
C PRO A 405 1.36 12.90 3.44
N ILE A 406 2.43 12.11 3.33
CA ILE A 406 3.70 12.40 4.03
C ILE A 406 4.39 13.61 3.38
N ALA A 407 4.45 13.68 2.06
CA ALA A 407 5.02 14.81 1.33
C ALA A 407 4.28 16.12 1.63
N ASP A 408 2.94 16.07 1.58
CA ASP A 408 2.03 17.17 1.92
C ASP A 408 2.23 17.67 3.36
N ALA A 409 2.25 16.76 4.34
CA ALA A 409 2.45 17.10 5.75
C ALA A 409 3.83 17.71 6.04
N ILE A 410 4.85 17.40 5.23
CA ILE A 410 6.19 18.00 5.34
C ILE A 410 6.19 19.42 4.82
N LEU A 411 5.71 19.68 3.60
CA LEU A 411 5.72 21.03 3.03
C LEU A 411 4.80 22.01 3.79
N ASN A 412 3.75 21.49 4.43
CA ASN A 412 2.82 22.23 5.30
C ASN A 412 3.29 22.41 6.77
N ASP A 413 4.44 21.85 7.18
CA ASP A 413 4.88 21.81 8.59
C ASP A 413 3.86 21.17 9.56
N ARG A 414 3.07 20.20 9.09
CA ARG A 414 1.95 19.54 9.83
C ARG A 414 2.27 18.14 10.36
N LEU A 415 3.55 17.81 10.52
CA LEU A 415 3.97 16.61 11.25
C LEU A 415 3.43 16.61 12.69
N GLN A 416 2.97 15.46 13.16
CA GLN A 416 2.31 15.35 14.47
C GLN A 416 3.34 15.22 15.60
N ASN A 417 3.16 15.97 16.69
CA ASN A 417 3.99 15.85 17.91
C ASN A 417 3.98 14.40 18.43
N LYS A 418 5.17 13.86 18.70
CA LYS A 418 5.33 12.50 19.23
C LYS A 418 5.41 12.50 20.75
N ARG A 419 5.04 11.35 21.35
CA ARG A 419 5.08 11.13 22.81
C ARG A 419 6.49 11.21 23.40
N SER A 420 7.51 11.12 22.56
CA SER A 420 8.93 11.12 22.89
C SER A 420 9.55 12.51 23.12
N ARG A 421 8.76 13.58 22.98
CA ARG A 421 9.19 14.95 23.29
C ARG A 421 9.46 15.10 24.80
N GLY A 422 10.62 15.66 25.14
CA GLY A 422 11.06 15.87 26.51
C GLY A 422 11.71 14.65 27.18
N ILE A 423 11.99 13.58 26.43
CA ILE A 423 12.76 12.43 26.96
C ILE A 423 14.23 12.84 27.16
N THR A 424 14.77 12.51 28.34
CA THR A 424 16.22 12.47 28.60
C THR A 424 16.70 11.02 28.57
N ILE A 425 17.81 10.75 27.87
CA ILE A 425 18.44 9.43 27.72
C ILE A 425 19.81 9.49 28.38
N LYS A 426 20.01 8.81 29.52
CA LYS A 426 21.29 8.76 30.22
C LYS A 426 22.30 7.87 29.48
N PRO A 427 23.61 7.96 29.79
CA PRO A 427 24.62 6.99 29.34
C PRO A 427 24.14 5.53 29.39
N GLY A 428 24.23 4.82 28.26
CA GLY A 428 23.83 3.42 28.10
C GLY A 428 22.32 3.14 27.98
N GLU A 429 21.45 4.12 28.29
CA GLU A 429 20.01 3.98 28.13
C GLU A 429 19.60 4.02 26.64
N THR A 430 18.38 3.57 26.36
CA THR A 430 17.81 3.57 25.01
C THR A 430 16.33 3.93 25.10
N ALA A 431 15.92 4.93 24.32
CA ALA A 431 14.53 5.39 24.29
C ALA A 431 13.82 4.95 23.02
N LEU A 432 12.52 4.68 23.13
CA LEU A 432 11.60 4.49 22.02
C LEU A 432 11.03 5.85 21.61
N ILE A 433 11.20 6.22 20.35
CA ILE A 433 10.82 7.53 19.81
C ILE A 433 9.44 7.49 19.18
N ASP A 434 9.17 6.43 18.41
CA ASP A 434 7.91 6.19 17.73
C ASP A 434 7.74 4.69 17.48
N GLU A 435 6.48 4.22 17.37
CA GLU A 435 6.14 2.81 17.16
C GLU A 435 4.94 2.65 16.21
N PHE A 436 5.03 1.65 15.34
CA PHE A 436 4.05 1.34 14.31
C PHE A 436 3.69 -0.14 14.34
N GLU A 437 2.40 -0.46 14.39
CA GLU A 437 1.93 -1.80 14.04
C GLU A 437 1.89 -1.96 12.51
N LEU A 438 2.44 -3.06 12.00
CA LEU A 438 2.37 -3.41 10.57
C LEU A 438 1.76 -4.79 10.38
N TYR A 439 0.59 -4.82 9.74
CA TYR A 439 -0.21 -6.03 9.51
C TYR A 439 0.32 -6.85 8.32
N PRO A 440 0.06 -8.18 8.26
CA PRO A 440 0.49 -9.01 7.13
C PRO A 440 -0.13 -8.54 5.82
N GLY A 441 0.68 -8.42 4.76
CA GLY A 441 0.24 -7.95 3.44
C GLY A 441 0.06 -6.43 3.35
N TYR A 442 0.31 -5.68 4.43
CA TYR A 442 0.31 -4.22 4.40
C TYR A 442 1.72 -3.69 4.17
N ILE A 443 1.77 -2.49 3.59
CA ILE A 443 2.94 -1.64 3.50
C ILE A 443 2.84 -0.49 4.51
N LEU A 444 3.95 -0.13 5.14
CA LEU A 444 4.11 1.02 6.03
C LEU A 444 5.09 2.00 5.39
N GLY A 445 4.72 3.28 5.31
CA GLY A 445 5.67 4.38 5.11
C GLY A 445 5.63 5.32 6.30
N PHE A 446 6.79 5.79 6.75
CA PHE A 446 6.90 6.74 7.86
C PHE A 446 8.03 7.75 7.65
N LEU A 447 7.86 8.91 8.28
CA LEU A 447 8.86 9.96 8.38
C LEU A 447 8.76 10.62 9.76
N ASN A 448 9.87 10.68 10.49
CA ASN A 448 9.99 11.44 11.74
C ASN A 448 11.15 12.43 11.67
N ASP A 449 10.89 13.70 12.01
CA ASP A 449 11.91 14.71 12.25
C ASP A 449 12.16 14.82 13.76
N ILE A 450 13.41 14.69 14.17
CA ILE A 450 13.85 14.53 15.56
C ILE A 450 15.01 15.49 15.81
N THR A 451 14.86 16.38 16.78
CA THR A 451 15.98 17.18 17.30
C THR A 451 16.53 16.50 18.54
N ILE A 452 17.84 16.26 18.55
CA ILE A 452 18.58 15.73 19.70
C ILE A 452 19.45 16.86 20.25
N GLU A 453 19.18 17.26 21.49
CA GLU A 453 19.98 18.20 22.26
C GLU A 453 20.97 17.46 23.14
N THR A 454 22.17 18.02 23.27
CA THR A 454 23.23 17.55 24.15
C THR A 454 23.46 18.58 25.27
N ASP A 455 23.68 18.07 26.48
CA ASP A 455 23.70 18.83 27.74
C ASP A 455 24.91 19.75 27.94
N ALA A 456 25.98 19.61 27.15
CA ALA A 456 27.16 20.46 27.19
C ALA A 456 27.75 20.72 25.78
N PRO A 457 27.68 21.96 25.26
CA PRO A 457 28.23 22.31 23.94
C PRO A 457 29.74 22.03 23.82
N GLY A 458 30.17 21.58 22.63
CA GLY A 458 31.59 21.48 22.27
C GLY A 458 32.32 20.23 22.78
N GLN A 459 31.69 19.39 23.61
CA GLN A 459 32.20 18.07 23.96
C GLN A 459 31.67 17.00 23.01
N GLU A 460 32.46 15.96 22.75
CA GLU A 460 32.03 14.84 21.89
C GLU A 460 30.89 14.03 22.54
N ARG A 461 29.89 13.67 21.73
CA ARG A 461 28.76 12.83 22.10
C ARG A 461 28.54 11.75 21.05
N ASN A 462 28.23 10.56 21.52
CA ASN A 462 28.04 9.36 20.72
C ASN A 462 26.65 8.78 20.94
N TYR A 463 25.91 8.52 19.86
CA TYR A 463 24.60 7.87 19.92
C TYR A 463 24.27 7.10 18.64
N ILE A 464 23.28 6.22 18.73
CA ILE A 464 22.83 5.39 17.61
C ILE A 464 21.32 5.53 17.44
N ILE A 465 20.91 6.04 16.28
CA ILE A 465 19.50 6.02 15.84
C ILE A 465 19.27 4.70 15.11
N ARG A 466 18.24 3.96 15.49
CA ARG A 466 17.85 2.71 14.82
C ARG A 466 16.40 2.73 14.39
N THR A 467 16.13 2.00 13.33
CA THR A 467 14.82 1.41 13.07
C THR A 467 14.89 -0.06 13.45
N VAL A 468 13.90 -0.56 14.18
CA VAL A 468 13.89 -1.91 14.74
C VAL A 468 12.55 -2.60 14.49
N LEU A 469 12.54 -3.92 14.42
CA LEU A 469 11.36 -4.76 14.25
C LEU A 469 11.27 -5.79 15.37
N SER A 470 10.06 -6.03 15.88
CA SER A 470 9.72 -7.17 16.74
C SER A 470 8.44 -7.87 16.26
N GLU A 471 8.48 -9.19 16.17
CA GLU A 471 7.29 -10.00 15.87
C GLU A 471 6.31 -10.14 17.06
N ASN A 472 6.80 -9.93 18.29
CA ASN A 472 6.10 -10.31 19.52
C ASN A 472 5.82 -9.13 20.47
N ALA A 473 5.92 -7.89 19.99
CA ALA A 473 5.61 -6.65 20.73
C ALA A 473 6.32 -6.49 22.10
N SER A 474 7.46 -7.15 22.29
CA SER A 474 8.34 -6.95 23.44
C SER A 474 9.11 -5.64 23.32
N ASP A 475 9.27 -4.91 24.42
CA ASP A 475 10.03 -3.65 24.57
C ASP A 475 11.16 -3.47 23.52
N LEU A 476 10.89 -2.60 22.55
CA LEU A 476 11.75 -2.35 21.39
C LEU A 476 13.11 -1.75 21.76
N THR A 477 13.25 -1.11 22.92
CA THR A 477 14.52 -0.48 23.36
C THR A 477 15.63 -1.50 23.61
N THR A 478 15.26 -2.77 23.86
CA THR A 478 16.21 -3.87 24.05
C THR A 478 16.81 -4.42 22.74
N ILE A 479 16.39 -3.93 21.56
CA ILE A 479 16.90 -4.36 20.26
C ILE A 479 18.15 -3.56 19.89
N LYS A 480 19.32 -4.18 20.10
CA LYS A 480 20.64 -3.61 19.82
C LYS A 480 21.48 -4.47 18.84
N THR A 481 20.83 -5.28 18.00
CA THR A 481 21.53 -6.10 17.00
C THR A 481 22.19 -5.22 15.93
N GLU A 482 23.17 -5.78 15.21
CA GLU A 482 23.57 -5.25 13.91
C GLU A 482 22.36 -5.19 12.95
N PRO A 483 22.35 -4.27 11.96
CA PRO A 483 21.31 -4.21 10.94
C PRO A 483 21.21 -5.51 10.12
N VAL A 484 20.01 -5.85 9.66
CA VAL A 484 19.83 -6.95 8.70
C VAL A 484 20.68 -6.72 7.42
N PRO A 485 21.29 -7.76 6.84
CA PRO A 485 22.14 -7.59 5.66
C PRO A 485 21.40 -6.94 4.48
N VAL A 486 22.11 -6.11 3.72
CA VAL A 486 21.60 -5.55 2.46
C VAL A 486 21.61 -6.62 1.37
N ASN A 487 20.45 -6.87 0.75
CA ASN A 487 20.36 -7.74 -0.42
C ASN A 487 20.79 -6.97 -1.68
N ARG A 488 22.07 -7.05 -2.07
CA ARG A 488 22.57 -6.37 -3.28
C ARG A 488 21.94 -6.85 -4.60
N ALA A 489 21.26 -8.01 -4.63
CA ALA A 489 20.53 -8.48 -5.80
C ALA A 489 19.10 -7.88 -5.90
N ALA A 490 18.58 -7.30 -4.82
CA ALA A 490 17.35 -6.53 -4.76
C ALA A 490 17.61 -5.27 -3.92
N ALA A 491 18.50 -4.42 -4.42
CA ALA A 491 19.04 -3.30 -3.66
C ALA A 491 18.03 -2.15 -3.53
N HIS A 492 17.50 -1.94 -2.33
CA HIS A 492 16.63 -0.82 -1.98
C HIS A 492 17.43 0.30 -1.29
N PRO A 493 17.11 1.59 -1.50
CA PRO A 493 17.82 2.73 -0.90
C PRO A 493 17.90 2.63 0.63
N ARG A 494 19.11 2.56 1.18
CA ARG A 494 19.36 2.44 2.63
C ARG A 494 20.67 3.11 2.98
N GLY A 495 20.67 3.95 4.01
CA GLY A 495 21.88 4.64 4.44
C GLY A 495 21.55 5.89 5.25
N ALA A 496 22.58 6.68 5.55
CA ALA A 496 22.41 7.98 6.19
C ALA A 496 23.21 9.03 5.44
N TRP A 497 22.69 10.24 5.26
CA TRP A 497 23.36 11.30 4.51
C TRP A 497 23.41 12.61 5.32
N PRO A 498 24.39 13.51 5.06
CA PRO A 498 24.57 14.73 5.85
C PRO A 498 23.35 15.65 5.94
N GLN A 499 22.48 15.58 4.93
CA GLN A 499 21.44 16.57 4.66
C GLN A 499 20.18 15.90 4.10
N SER A 500 19.02 16.36 4.53
CA SER A 500 17.68 15.91 4.12
C SER A 500 17.00 16.88 3.15
N ALA A 501 17.75 17.83 2.58
CA ALA A 501 17.29 18.74 1.54
C ALA A 501 18.35 18.88 0.42
N LEU A 502 17.87 19.15 -0.79
CA LEU A 502 18.64 19.50 -1.99
C LEU A 502 18.27 20.92 -2.41
N GLU A 503 19.19 21.64 -3.04
CA GLU A 503 18.89 22.87 -3.76
C GLU A 503 19.57 22.94 -5.13
N THR A 504 18.96 23.67 -6.05
CA THR A 504 19.49 23.99 -7.37
C THR A 504 18.92 25.31 -7.87
N THR A 505 19.61 25.92 -8.83
CA THR A 505 19.13 27.10 -9.56
C THR A 505 19.05 26.71 -11.03
N LEU A 506 17.88 26.87 -11.64
CA LEU A 506 17.73 26.65 -13.08
C LEU A 506 18.47 27.76 -13.86
N PRO A 507 18.93 27.50 -15.08
CA PRO A 507 19.38 28.56 -15.98
C PRO A 507 18.33 29.67 -16.12
N GLU A 508 18.81 30.91 -16.26
CA GLU A 508 17.97 32.10 -16.46
C GLU A 508 16.99 31.92 -17.64
N TYR A 509 15.70 32.07 -17.37
CA TYR A 509 14.67 32.09 -18.41
C TYR A 509 14.39 33.53 -18.85
N ARG A 510 14.71 33.84 -20.11
CA ARG A 510 14.35 35.11 -20.73
C ARG A 510 12.93 35.04 -21.27
N VAL A 511 12.06 35.92 -20.77
CA VAL A 511 10.68 36.04 -21.19
C VAL A 511 10.60 36.30 -22.70
N GLY A 512 9.71 35.56 -23.37
CA GLY A 512 9.62 35.48 -24.83
C GLY A 512 10.48 34.38 -25.47
N SER A 513 11.31 33.66 -24.71
CA SER A 513 12.03 32.48 -25.21
C SER A 513 11.09 31.27 -25.39
N PRO A 514 11.43 30.29 -26.25
CA PRO A 514 10.69 29.02 -26.35
C PRO A 514 10.55 28.29 -25.01
N GLU A 515 9.55 27.41 -24.90
CA GLU A 515 9.37 26.54 -23.70
C GLU A 515 10.66 25.76 -23.40
N GLN A 516 11.09 25.78 -22.14
CA GLN A 516 12.26 25.04 -21.68
C GLN A 516 11.89 24.14 -20.50
N GLY A 517 12.27 22.86 -20.59
CA GLY A 517 12.05 21.85 -19.55
C GLY A 517 13.34 21.38 -18.87
N TYR A 518 13.26 21.04 -17.58
CA TYR A 518 14.38 20.59 -16.74
C TYR A 518 13.99 19.37 -15.88
N ASN A 519 14.77 18.28 -15.97
CA ASN A 519 14.59 17.07 -15.18
C ASN A 519 15.27 17.18 -13.79
N LEU A 520 14.45 17.05 -12.75
CA LEU A 520 14.79 16.94 -11.35
C LEU A 520 14.72 15.48 -10.88
N SER A 521 15.62 15.10 -9.96
CA SER A 521 15.79 13.74 -9.47
C SER A 521 16.04 12.76 -10.61
N ASN A 522 16.97 13.14 -11.50
CA ASN A 522 17.27 12.46 -12.75
C ASN A 522 18.33 11.35 -12.63
N GLY A 523 18.98 11.23 -11.47
CA GLY A 523 19.91 10.14 -11.18
C GLY A 523 21.30 10.33 -11.82
N ARG A 524 21.58 11.50 -12.43
CA ARG A 524 22.84 11.81 -13.11
C ARG A 524 23.50 13.07 -12.55
N THR A 525 22.86 14.23 -12.69
CA THR A 525 23.43 15.53 -12.24
C THR A 525 23.03 15.90 -10.81
N ASP A 526 22.05 15.19 -10.26
CA ASP A 526 21.47 15.43 -8.94
C ASP A 526 21.54 14.22 -8.01
N HIS A 527 22.14 13.10 -8.43
CA HIS A 527 22.33 11.89 -7.61
C HIS A 527 23.40 12.09 -6.53
N LEU A 528 23.06 12.87 -5.50
CA LEU A 528 23.97 13.21 -4.41
C LEU A 528 23.89 12.26 -3.22
N LEU A 529 22.92 11.35 -3.18
CA LEU A 529 22.78 10.37 -2.10
C LEU A 529 23.34 9.02 -2.55
N THR A 530 24.67 8.90 -2.60
CA THR A 530 25.37 7.71 -3.07
C THR A 530 25.78 6.77 -1.92
N GLU A 531 26.18 5.53 -2.23
CA GLU A 531 26.82 4.65 -1.23
C GLU A 531 28.12 5.28 -0.69
N GLY A 532 28.91 5.92 -1.55
CA GLY A 532 30.24 6.46 -1.20
C GLY A 532 30.25 7.71 -0.32
N ASN A 533 29.12 8.42 -0.19
CA ASN A 533 28.96 9.55 0.73
C ASN A 533 27.85 9.34 1.78
N SER A 534 27.43 8.09 1.98
CA SER A 534 26.65 7.72 3.15
C SER A 534 27.52 7.81 4.42
N LEU A 535 27.00 8.48 5.44
CA LEU A 535 27.54 8.48 6.81
C LEU A 535 27.43 7.10 7.47
N ALA A 536 26.43 6.30 7.08
CA ALA A 536 26.29 4.91 7.49
C ALA A 536 27.17 4.01 6.61
N THR A 537 28.40 3.75 7.05
CA THR A 537 29.41 2.95 6.32
C THR A 537 29.44 1.47 6.73
N THR A 538 28.85 1.11 7.87
CA THR A 538 28.83 -0.27 8.40
C THR A 538 27.61 -1.05 7.90
N ASN A 539 27.79 -2.31 7.47
CA ASN A 539 26.81 -3.19 6.80
C ASN A 539 26.31 -2.75 5.40
N GLY A 540 26.92 -1.69 4.84
CA GLY A 540 26.70 -1.25 3.45
C GLY A 540 25.52 -0.30 3.31
N ALA A 541 25.72 0.75 2.52
CA ALA A 541 24.66 1.65 2.07
C ALA A 541 24.29 1.35 0.63
N ILE A 542 23.05 1.61 0.26
CA ILE A 542 22.57 1.64 -1.13
C ILE A 542 22.12 3.07 -1.41
N GLY A 543 22.59 3.63 -2.53
CA GLY A 543 22.26 4.99 -2.93
C GLY A 543 20.75 5.23 -3.00
N ASN A 544 20.36 6.48 -2.77
CA ASN A 544 18.99 6.98 -2.85
C ASN A 544 18.82 7.93 -4.05
N PRO A 545 18.95 7.44 -5.31
CA PRO A 545 18.79 8.27 -6.51
C PRO A 545 17.36 8.78 -6.70
N GLY A 546 16.40 8.21 -5.97
CA GLY A 546 15.01 8.68 -5.94
C GLY A 546 14.72 9.77 -4.90
N HIS A 547 15.74 10.23 -4.16
CA HIS A 547 15.63 11.32 -3.18
C HIS A 547 14.51 11.09 -2.14
N PHE A 548 14.25 9.83 -1.78
CA PHE A 548 13.22 9.48 -0.82
C PHE A 548 13.53 10.07 0.57
N GLY A 549 12.57 10.78 1.16
CA GLY A 549 12.73 11.55 2.41
C GLY A 549 13.32 12.96 2.26
N MET A 550 13.73 13.36 1.05
CA MET A 550 14.28 14.70 0.77
C MET A 550 13.18 15.73 0.47
N THR A 551 13.43 17.00 0.77
CA THR A 551 12.85 18.11 -0.01
C THR A 551 13.85 18.60 -1.05
N TYR A 552 13.39 19.14 -2.17
CA TYR A 552 14.21 19.68 -3.24
C TYR A 552 13.76 21.12 -3.53
N ARG A 553 14.63 22.09 -3.25
CA ARG A 553 14.43 23.51 -3.51
C ARG A 553 14.97 23.88 -4.89
N ILE A 554 14.19 24.62 -5.66
CA ILE A 554 14.54 25.04 -7.01
C ILE A 554 14.27 26.53 -7.11
N ASN A 555 15.32 27.30 -7.41
CA ASN A 555 15.17 28.70 -7.80
C ASN A 555 15.05 28.78 -9.33
N VAL A 556 14.11 29.59 -9.84
CA VAL A 556 13.90 29.83 -11.27
C VAL A 556 14.12 31.31 -11.56
N PRO A 557 15.33 31.72 -12.00
CA PRO A 557 15.61 33.11 -12.33
C PRO A 557 14.92 33.52 -13.64
N LEU A 558 14.29 34.69 -13.64
CA LEU A 558 13.53 35.24 -14.76
C LEU A 558 14.11 36.58 -15.19
N VAL A 559 14.14 36.84 -16.50
CA VAL A 559 14.50 38.16 -17.05
C VAL A 559 13.49 38.57 -18.12
N ASN A 560 12.89 39.74 -17.93
CA ASN A 560 12.03 40.39 -18.91
C ASN A 560 12.71 41.66 -19.42
N ASP A 561 13.33 41.55 -20.60
CA ASP A 561 13.97 42.67 -21.30
C ASP A 561 12.96 43.67 -21.90
N SER A 562 11.66 43.38 -21.86
CA SER A 562 10.61 44.25 -22.40
C SER A 562 10.16 45.33 -21.41
N ALA A 563 9.64 46.44 -21.94
CA ALA A 563 9.10 47.54 -21.12
C ALA A 563 7.68 47.27 -20.57
N ARG A 564 7.17 46.03 -20.66
CA ARG A 564 5.81 45.65 -20.22
C ARG A 564 5.87 44.41 -19.36
N THR A 565 4.94 44.29 -18.40
CA THR A 565 4.71 43.01 -17.71
C THR A 565 4.24 41.97 -18.71
N GLN A 566 4.80 40.77 -18.63
CA GLN A 566 4.40 39.58 -19.39
C GLN A 566 4.23 38.41 -18.43
N THR A 567 3.40 37.43 -18.78
CA THR A 567 3.16 36.26 -17.93
C THR A 567 4.02 35.09 -18.37
N VAL A 568 4.68 34.44 -17.41
CA VAL A 568 5.29 33.13 -17.61
C VAL A 568 4.43 32.06 -16.95
N ARG A 569 4.29 30.91 -17.60
CA ARG A 569 3.59 29.74 -17.05
C ARG A 569 4.61 28.69 -16.66
N LEU A 570 4.47 28.18 -15.44
CA LEU A 570 5.19 26.99 -14.99
C LEU A 570 4.31 25.75 -15.13
N LYS A 571 4.90 24.63 -15.55
CA LYS A 571 4.24 23.31 -15.60
C LYS A 571 5.11 22.24 -14.95
N ALA A 572 4.50 21.13 -14.53
CA ALA A 572 5.21 19.95 -14.06
C ALA A 572 4.67 18.65 -14.69
N ALA A 573 5.56 17.71 -15.01
CA ALA A 573 5.19 16.40 -15.57
C ALA A 573 6.11 15.27 -15.09
N GLY A 574 5.54 14.09 -14.85
CA GLY A 574 6.32 12.87 -14.62
C GLY A 574 7.01 12.39 -15.89
N ARG A 575 8.23 11.85 -15.79
CA ARG A 575 8.99 11.39 -16.98
C ARG A 575 9.42 9.92 -16.93
N GLY A 576 9.58 9.32 -15.75
CA GLY A 576 10.02 7.91 -15.61
C GLY A 576 8.90 6.87 -15.49
N GLY A 577 7.72 7.28 -15.03
CA GLY A 577 6.58 6.41 -14.73
C GLY A 577 5.45 7.24 -14.12
N LEU A 578 4.52 6.59 -13.42
CA LEU A 578 3.47 7.28 -12.66
C LEU A 578 4.09 8.16 -11.56
N TYR A 579 3.90 9.48 -11.66
CA TYR A 579 4.47 10.45 -10.73
C TYR A 579 3.38 11.10 -9.88
N SER A 580 3.66 11.32 -8.59
CA SER A 580 2.89 12.22 -7.72
C SER A 580 3.82 12.85 -6.67
N GLY A 581 3.44 14.00 -6.11
CA GLY A 581 4.22 14.68 -5.09
C GLY A 581 3.56 15.95 -4.59
N ALA A 582 4.07 16.50 -3.50
CA ALA A 582 3.68 17.83 -3.03
C ALA A 582 4.65 18.87 -3.61
N ILE A 583 4.13 20.04 -3.97
CA ILE A 583 4.90 21.15 -4.52
C ILE A 583 4.47 22.46 -3.86
N LYS A 584 5.45 23.26 -3.47
CA LYS A 584 5.29 24.61 -2.93
C LYS A 584 5.83 25.60 -3.95
N VAL A 585 5.06 26.61 -4.33
CA VAL A 585 5.45 27.64 -5.30
C VAL A 585 5.17 29.01 -4.67
N ASN A 586 6.22 29.82 -4.49
CA ASN A 586 6.15 31.15 -3.85
C ASN A 586 5.41 31.16 -2.48
N GLY A 587 5.44 30.03 -1.76
CA GLY A 587 4.82 29.87 -0.43
C GLY A 587 3.52 29.08 -0.42
N GLU A 588 2.76 29.05 -1.53
CA GLU A 588 1.51 28.28 -1.66
C GLU A 588 1.82 26.81 -1.98
N ILE A 589 1.09 25.87 -1.36
CA ILE A 589 1.39 24.44 -1.43
C ILE A 589 0.22 23.72 -2.10
N HIS A 590 0.53 22.93 -3.12
CA HIS A 590 -0.41 22.14 -3.90
C HIS A 590 0.06 20.69 -4.04
N LEU A 591 -0.85 19.82 -4.43
CA LEU A 591 -0.59 18.42 -4.70
C LEU A 591 -0.62 18.14 -6.20
N ILE A 592 0.41 17.46 -6.67
CA ILE A 592 0.47 16.93 -8.03
C ILE A 592 -0.28 15.59 -8.00
N PRO A 593 -1.44 15.46 -8.69
CA PRO A 593 -2.15 14.18 -8.81
C PRO A 593 -1.30 13.16 -9.57
N THR A 594 -1.74 11.90 -9.67
CA THR A 594 -0.94 10.91 -10.40
C THR A 594 -0.88 11.24 -11.89
N LEU A 595 0.33 11.53 -12.39
CA LEU A 595 0.60 11.89 -13.78
C LEU A 595 1.20 10.70 -14.55
N LYS A 596 0.61 10.40 -15.71
CA LYS A 596 1.17 9.49 -16.72
C LYS A 596 2.33 10.15 -17.48
N PRO A 597 3.47 9.46 -17.67
CA PRO A 597 4.63 10.07 -18.32
C PRO A 597 4.38 10.31 -19.82
N ASN A 598 4.74 11.50 -20.30
CA ASN A 598 4.54 11.95 -21.68
C ASN A 598 3.05 12.05 -22.12
N GLN A 599 2.10 12.05 -21.18
CA GLN A 599 0.67 12.21 -21.46
C GLN A 599 0.02 13.24 -20.54
N ASP A 600 0.32 13.19 -19.24
CA ASP A 600 -0.30 14.07 -18.24
C ASP A 600 0.72 15.12 -17.75
N TYR A 601 0.25 16.35 -17.55
CA TYR A 601 0.98 17.42 -16.86
C TYR A 601 0.05 18.24 -15.96
N VAL A 602 0.62 19.09 -15.13
CA VAL A 602 -0.11 20.12 -14.35
C VAL A 602 0.45 21.50 -14.67
N GLU A 603 -0.40 22.51 -14.63
CA GLU A 603 0.00 23.91 -14.63
C GLU A 603 0.17 24.34 -13.16
N LEU A 604 1.31 24.96 -12.82
CA LEU A 604 1.68 25.30 -11.45
C LEU A 604 1.22 26.71 -11.07
N ILE A 605 1.59 27.69 -11.89
CA ILE A 605 1.31 29.11 -11.68
C ILE A 605 1.45 29.88 -13.00
N ASP A 606 0.59 30.89 -13.18
CA ASP A 606 0.76 31.98 -14.13
C ASP A 606 1.36 33.17 -13.40
N TYR A 607 2.65 33.43 -13.63
CA TYR A 607 3.42 34.41 -12.87
C TYR A 607 3.71 35.68 -13.70
N PRO A 608 3.25 36.87 -13.27
CA PRO A 608 3.45 38.13 -14.00
C PRO A 608 4.84 38.71 -13.73
N VAL A 609 5.72 38.72 -14.74
CA VAL A 609 7.09 39.24 -14.67
C VAL A 609 7.13 40.69 -15.14
N GLY A 610 7.45 41.62 -14.23
CA GLY A 610 7.69 43.02 -14.59
C GLY A 610 9.02 43.23 -15.35
N PRO A 611 9.27 44.42 -15.92
CA PRO A 611 10.54 44.73 -16.58
C PRO A 611 11.75 44.56 -15.63
N GLY A 612 12.80 43.89 -16.09
CA GLY A 612 14.01 43.61 -15.31
C GLY A 612 14.17 42.14 -14.92
N THR A 613 14.65 41.88 -13.71
CA THR A 613 14.94 40.54 -13.18
C THR A 613 13.94 40.16 -12.08
N ASP A 614 13.49 38.92 -12.08
CA ASP A 614 12.63 38.36 -11.02
C ASP A 614 13.00 36.89 -10.76
N GLN A 615 12.34 36.22 -9.81
CA GLN A 615 12.54 34.78 -9.57
C GLN A 615 11.30 34.08 -9.00
N ILE A 616 11.14 32.80 -9.29
CA ILE A 616 10.14 31.92 -8.66
C ILE A 616 10.86 30.91 -7.77
N GLU A 617 10.44 30.82 -6.52
CA GLU A 617 10.92 29.83 -5.57
C GLU A 617 9.98 28.62 -5.52
N ILE A 618 10.55 27.42 -5.68
CA ILE A 618 9.82 26.16 -5.68
C ILE A 618 10.45 25.22 -4.64
N GLU A 619 9.64 24.52 -3.85
CA GLU A 619 10.08 23.38 -3.03
C GLU A 619 9.21 22.15 -3.33
N VAL A 620 9.84 21.04 -3.71
CA VAL A 620 9.16 19.78 -4.05
C VAL A 620 9.49 18.73 -2.99
N MET A 621 8.50 17.93 -2.62
CA MET A 621 8.74 16.64 -2.00
C MET A 621 8.03 15.54 -2.80
N HIS A 622 8.81 14.58 -3.30
CA HIS A 622 8.27 13.45 -4.04
C HIS A 622 7.47 12.53 -3.12
N ALA A 623 6.33 12.02 -3.59
CA ALA A 623 5.60 11.00 -2.87
C ALA A 623 6.43 9.72 -2.82
N GLY A 624 6.59 9.12 -1.63
CA GLY A 624 7.20 7.79 -1.51
C GLY A 624 6.44 6.76 -2.36
N GLY A 625 7.16 6.10 -3.27
CA GLY A 625 6.57 5.18 -4.27
C GLY A 625 6.25 5.80 -5.64
N ALA A 626 6.42 7.11 -5.83
CA ALA A 626 6.34 7.73 -7.16
C ALA A 626 7.57 7.40 -8.03
N ALA A 627 7.37 7.31 -9.34
CA ALA A 627 8.44 7.13 -10.32
C ALA A 627 9.05 8.47 -10.76
N LEU A 628 10.38 8.50 -10.91
CA LEU A 628 11.18 9.70 -11.19
C LEU A 628 11.93 9.56 -12.53
N PRO A 629 12.33 10.65 -13.21
CA PRO A 629 12.34 12.05 -12.74
C PRO A 629 11.00 12.79 -12.84
N LEU A 630 10.94 13.92 -12.13
CA LEU A 630 10.01 15.02 -12.36
C LEU A 630 10.63 16.00 -13.35
N ALA A 631 9.86 16.50 -14.32
CA ALA A 631 10.28 17.63 -15.14
C ALA A 631 9.49 18.90 -14.77
N LEU A 632 10.19 20.02 -14.58
CA LEU A 632 9.60 21.36 -14.53
C LEU A 632 9.78 22.05 -15.88
N TYR A 633 8.76 22.76 -16.34
CA TYR A 633 8.76 23.51 -17.59
C TYR A 633 8.42 24.97 -17.33
N ILE A 634 8.98 25.85 -18.15
CA ILE A 634 8.66 27.27 -18.18
C ILE A 634 8.43 27.73 -19.62
N GLU A 635 7.36 28.50 -19.83
CA GLU A 635 7.03 29.17 -21.10
C GLU A 635 6.52 30.60 -20.86
N THR A 636 6.43 31.38 -21.93
CA THR A 636 5.79 32.71 -21.93
C THR A 636 4.44 32.62 -22.64
N LEU A 637 3.41 33.26 -22.09
CA LEU A 637 2.04 33.31 -22.64
C LEU A 637 1.82 34.51 -23.58
#